data_AF-A0A9E1HUE7-F1
#
_entry.id   AF-A0A9E1HUE7-F1
#
_cell.length_a   1.000
_cell.length_b   1.000
_cell.length_c   1.000
_cell.angle_alpha   90.00
_cell.angle_beta   90.00
_cell.angle_gamma   90.00
#
_symmetry.space_group_name_H-M   'P 1'
#
loop_
_entity.id
_entity.type
_entity.pdbx_description
1 polymer ?
#
loop_
_entity_poly.entity_id
_entity_poly.type
_entity_poly.pdbx_seq_one_letter_code
_entity_poly.pdbx_strand_id
1 'polypeptide(L)'
;MDSKVAMMLEKVKVMAGKTGQAATRAVESAGKMAGDMAQATKIHLQIFDLNTECEVLYKEIGKLVYEIHLDAEVAPDAMDGYLEQLDELREKIEALRAQLTDIKAAVTCPACGRLCSREDTFCAGCGAALKPQEEPDTPAEPTVLHLLDE
;
A
#
# COMPACT_ATOMS: atom_id res chain seq x y z
N MET A 1 -54.80 -17.92 -17.26
CA MET A 1 -54.20 -17.77 -15.91
C MET A 1 -52.69 -17.51 -16.02
N ASP A 2 -52.25 -16.83 -17.09
CA ASP A 2 -50.88 -16.95 -17.60
C ASP A 2 -49.97 -15.76 -17.25
N SER A 3 -50.55 -14.59 -16.93
CA SER A 3 -49.81 -13.38 -16.57
C SER A 3 -48.96 -13.54 -15.29
N LYS A 4 -49.46 -14.27 -14.29
CA LYS A 4 -48.72 -14.53 -13.04
C LYS A 4 -47.54 -15.47 -13.27
N VAL A 5 -47.69 -16.43 -14.17
CA VAL A 5 -46.63 -17.39 -14.55
C VAL A 5 -45.53 -16.68 -15.33
N ALA A 6 -45.89 -15.81 -16.28
CA ALA A 6 -44.93 -14.99 -17.02
C ALA A 6 -44.13 -14.05 -16.09
N MET A 7 -44.79 -13.41 -15.12
CA MET A 7 -44.13 -12.53 -14.15
C MET A 7 -43.19 -13.29 -13.19
N MET A 8 -43.51 -14.54 -12.84
CA MET A 8 -42.61 -15.39 -12.05
C MET A 8 -41.38 -15.82 -12.85
N LEU A 9 -41.55 -16.20 -14.12
CA LEU A 9 -40.43 -16.57 -14.99
C LEU A 9 -39.47 -15.40 -15.24
N GLU A 10 -39.98 -14.17 -15.38
CA GLU A 10 -39.15 -12.97 -15.53
C GLU A 10 -38.34 -12.69 -14.25
N LYS A 11 -38.94 -12.84 -13.06
CA LYS A 11 -38.22 -12.72 -11.78
C LYS A 11 -37.16 -13.81 -11.61
N VAL A 12 -37.43 -15.04 -12.02
CA VAL A 12 -36.46 -16.14 -12.01
C VAL A 12 -35.28 -15.84 -12.95
N LYS A 13 -35.54 -15.26 -14.13
CA LYS A 13 -34.51 -14.84 -15.09
C LYS A 13 -33.63 -13.70 -14.55
N VAL A 14 -34.24 -12.70 -13.90
CA VAL A 14 -33.51 -11.60 -13.22
C VAL A 14 -32.71 -12.12 -12.02
N MET A 15 -33.25 -13.08 -11.27
CA MET A 15 -32.56 -13.68 -10.13
C MET A 15 -31.40 -14.59 -10.55
N ALA A 16 -31.57 -15.37 -11.62
CA ALA A 16 -30.49 -16.14 -12.24
C ALA A 16 -29.35 -15.24 -12.78
N GLY A 17 -29.69 -14.07 -13.33
CA GLY A 17 -28.70 -13.05 -13.73
C GLY A 17 -27.94 -12.41 -12.56
N LYS A 18 -28.58 -12.28 -11.39
CA LYS A 18 -27.96 -11.70 -10.18
C LYS A 18 -27.01 -12.68 -9.45
N THR A 19 -27.22 -14.00 -9.57
CA THR A 19 -26.32 -15.00 -8.97
C THR A 19 -24.97 -15.10 -9.70
N GLY A 20 -24.94 -14.93 -11.03
CA GLY A 20 -23.69 -14.92 -11.79
C GLY A 20 -22.85 -13.65 -11.56
N GLN A 21 -23.48 -12.48 -11.49
CA GLN A 21 -22.79 -11.20 -11.33
C GLN A 21 -22.08 -11.05 -9.97
N ALA A 22 -22.63 -11.63 -8.89
CA ALA A 22 -22.00 -11.60 -7.58
C ALA A 22 -20.69 -12.41 -7.56
N ALA A 23 -20.69 -13.61 -8.17
CA ALA A 23 -19.50 -14.45 -8.29
C ALA A 23 -18.41 -13.79 -9.16
N THR A 24 -18.79 -13.20 -10.30
CA THR A 24 -17.84 -12.48 -11.17
C THR A 24 -17.19 -11.30 -10.46
N ARG A 25 -17.96 -10.48 -9.75
CA ARG A 25 -17.42 -9.33 -8.99
C ARG A 25 -16.47 -9.74 -7.87
N ALA A 26 -16.76 -10.85 -7.19
CA ALA A 26 -15.88 -11.38 -6.16
C ALA A 26 -14.53 -11.83 -6.74
N VAL A 27 -14.53 -12.52 -7.88
CA VAL A 27 -13.30 -12.95 -8.58
C VAL A 27 -12.49 -11.75 -9.10
N GLU A 28 -13.15 -10.76 -9.70
CA GLU A 28 -12.49 -9.53 -10.18
C GLU A 28 -11.84 -8.74 -9.03
N SER A 29 -12.56 -8.59 -7.91
CA SER A 29 -12.04 -7.91 -6.72
C SER A 29 -10.86 -8.65 -6.11
N ALA A 30 -10.92 -9.98 -6.02
CA ALA A 30 -9.82 -10.79 -5.49
C ALA A 30 -8.58 -10.75 -6.41
N GLY A 31 -8.77 -10.84 -7.72
CA GLY A 31 -7.69 -10.74 -8.71
C GLY A 31 -6.99 -9.38 -8.66
N LYS A 32 -7.77 -8.30 -8.50
CA LYS A 32 -7.21 -6.95 -8.34
C LYS A 32 -6.39 -6.81 -7.06
N MET A 33 -6.93 -7.23 -5.92
CA MET A 33 -6.21 -7.20 -4.63
C MET A 33 -4.90 -8.00 -4.71
N ALA A 34 -4.94 -9.20 -5.29
CA ALA A 34 -3.73 -10.00 -5.49
C ALA A 34 -2.71 -9.30 -6.40
N GLY A 35 -3.17 -8.62 -7.45
CA GLY A 35 -2.33 -7.80 -8.33
C GLY A 35 -1.65 -6.65 -7.59
N ASP A 36 -2.39 -5.90 -6.78
CA ASP A 36 -1.87 -4.78 -5.99
C ASP A 36 -0.83 -5.26 -4.97
N MET A 37 -1.07 -6.40 -4.31
CA MET A 37 -0.11 -7.03 -3.40
C MET A 37 1.17 -7.48 -4.11
N ALA A 38 1.04 -8.08 -5.29
CA ALA A 38 2.19 -8.51 -6.09
C ALA A 38 3.02 -7.31 -6.55
N GLN A 39 2.36 -6.23 -6.98
CA GLN A 39 3.02 -4.99 -7.37
C GLN A 39 3.74 -4.34 -6.18
N ALA A 40 3.09 -4.24 -5.02
CA ALA A 40 3.71 -3.70 -3.81
C ALA A 40 4.95 -4.52 -3.40
N THR A 41 4.85 -5.86 -3.44
CA THR A 41 5.97 -6.76 -3.14
C THR A 41 7.14 -6.54 -4.11
N LYS A 42 6.86 -6.40 -5.40
CA LYS A 42 7.88 -6.09 -6.41
C LYS A 42 8.59 -4.77 -6.09
N ILE A 43 7.84 -3.71 -5.77
CA ILE A 43 8.44 -2.41 -5.41
C ILE A 43 9.29 -2.53 -4.14
N HIS A 44 8.84 -3.29 -3.14
CA HIS A 44 9.63 -3.55 -1.93
C HIS A 44 10.97 -4.23 -2.22
N LEU A 45 11.00 -5.21 -3.13
CA LEU A 45 12.25 -5.84 -3.56
C LEU A 45 13.17 -4.84 -4.28
N GLN A 46 12.63 -4.00 -5.17
CA GLN A 46 13.43 -2.96 -5.84
C GLN A 46 14.04 -1.96 -4.85
N ILE A 47 13.27 -1.54 -3.82
CA ILE A 47 13.79 -0.68 -2.75
C ILE A 47 14.90 -1.39 -1.98
N PHE A 48 14.75 -2.68 -1.69
CA PHE A 48 15.78 -3.46 -0.99
C PHE A 48 17.09 -3.53 -1.80
N ASP A 49 17.00 -3.80 -3.10
CA ASP A 49 18.17 -3.86 -3.99
C ASP A 49 18.89 -2.49 -4.04
N LEU A 50 18.14 -1.40 -4.24
CA LEU A 50 18.71 -0.04 -4.28
C LEU A 50 19.35 0.37 -2.94
N ASN A 51 18.77 -0.03 -1.80
CA ASN A 51 19.39 0.22 -0.49
C ASN A 51 20.70 -0.55 -0.34
N THR A 52 20.76 -1.78 -0.87
CA THR A 52 22.01 -2.57 -0.88
C THR A 52 23.08 -1.88 -1.73
N GLU A 53 22.71 -1.30 -2.88
CA GLU A 53 23.63 -0.50 -3.69
C GLU A 53 24.11 0.76 -2.93
N CYS A 54 23.23 1.45 -2.20
CA CYS A 54 23.63 2.56 -1.33
C CYS A 54 24.64 2.11 -0.26
N GLU A 55 24.44 0.95 0.36
CA GLU A 55 25.38 0.38 1.35
C GLU A 55 26.76 0.11 0.77
N VAL A 56 26.84 -0.29 -0.50
CA VAL A 56 28.12 -0.44 -1.20
C VAL A 56 28.79 0.92 -1.36
N LEU A 57 28.06 1.95 -1.83
CA LEU A 57 28.62 3.29 -1.98
C LEU A 57 29.09 3.88 -0.65
N TYR A 58 28.36 3.70 0.46
CA TYR A 58 28.84 4.15 1.77
C TYR A 58 30.16 3.50 2.17
N LYS A 59 30.35 2.21 1.84
CA LYS A 59 31.61 1.50 2.10
C LYS A 59 32.74 2.05 1.23
N GLU A 60 32.50 2.32 -0.05
CA GLU A 60 33.52 2.90 -0.94
C GLU A 60 33.90 4.32 -0.52
N ILE A 61 32.91 5.16 -0.16
CA ILE A 61 33.15 6.49 0.41
C ILE A 61 33.99 6.37 1.68
N GLY A 62 33.65 5.45 2.60
CA GLY A 62 34.40 5.24 3.83
C GLY A 62 35.84 4.80 3.60
N LYS A 63 36.10 3.94 2.61
CA LYS A 63 37.45 3.56 2.19
C LYS A 63 38.22 4.76 1.65
N LEU A 64 37.59 5.55 0.77
CA LEU A 64 38.21 6.73 0.18
C LEU A 64 38.62 7.75 1.26
N VAL A 65 37.76 7.98 2.26
CA VAL A 65 38.09 8.84 3.42
C VAL A 65 39.31 8.30 4.18
N TYR A 66 39.39 6.99 4.39
CA TYR A 66 40.53 6.38 5.08
C TYR A 66 41.83 6.50 4.25
N GLU A 67 41.76 6.30 2.94
CA GLU A 67 42.91 6.47 2.02
C GLU A 67 43.44 7.90 2.01
N ILE A 68 42.53 8.90 1.96
CA ILE A 68 42.90 10.32 2.07
C ILE A 68 43.60 10.60 3.41
N HIS A 69 43.14 10.00 4.50
CA HIS A 69 43.80 10.15 5.81
C HIS A 69 45.23 9.57 5.83
N LEU A 70 45.53 8.58 4.99
CA LEU A 70 46.87 8.02 4.81
C LEU A 70 47.73 8.79 3.82
N ASP A 71 47.31 9.98 3.39
CA ASP A 71 47.94 10.80 2.34
C ASP A 71 48.13 10.02 1.02
N ALA A 72 47.25 9.05 0.74
CA ALA A 72 47.25 8.33 -0.52
C ALA A 72 46.78 9.23 -1.67
N GLU A 73 47.39 9.06 -2.84
CA GLU A 73 46.98 9.79 -4.04
C GLU A 73 45.68 9.16 -4.58
N VAL A 74 44.57 9.87 -4.41
CA VAL A 74 43.24 9.48 -4.86
C VAL A 74 42.81 10.34 -6.05
N ALA A 75 41.93 9.80 -6.90
CA ALA A 75 41.37 10.59 -7.99
C ALA A 75 40.59 11.80 -7.43
N PRO A 76 40.81 13.04 -7.92
CA PRO A 76 40.24 14.26 -7.33
C PRO A 76 38.71 14.30 -7.29
N ASP A 77 38.06 13.57 -8.20
CA ASP A 77 36.62 13.52 -8.44
C ASP A 77 35.97 12.22 -7.93
N ALA A 78 36.74 11.30 -7.34
CA ALA A 78 36.19 10.03 -6.86
C ALA A 78 35.10 10.21 -5.79
N MET A 79 35.29 11.19 -4.88
CA MET A 79 34.31 11.48 -3.83
C MET A 79 33.02 12.01 -4.44
N ASP A 80 33.12 13.02 -5.30
CA ASP A 80 31.97 13.66 -5.95
C ASP A 80 31.19 12.63 -6.79
N GLY A 81 31.89 11.78 -7.55
CA GLY A 81 31.26 10.72 -8.33
C GLY A 81 30.50 9.68 -7.49
N TYR A 82 30.97 9.34 -6.29
CA TYR A 82 30.21 8.45 -5.39
C TYR A 82 29.00 9.15 -4.76
N LEU A 83 29.10 10.44 -4.43
CA LEU A 83 28.00 11.21 -3.88
C LEU A 83 26.88 11.41 -4.91
N GLU A 84 27.22 11.75 -6.15
CA GLU A 84 26.25 11.88 -7.24
C GLU A 84 25.48 10.56 -7.48
N GLN A 85 26.19 9.42 -7.53
CA GLN A 85 25.55 8.11 -7.63
C GLN A 85 24.62 7.82 -6.46
N LEU A 86 25.02 8.18 -5.24
CA LEU A 86 24.20 7.97 -4.04
C LEU A 86 22.92 8.81 -4.08
N ASP A 87 23.01 10.06 -4.53
CA ASP A 87 21.86 10.95 -4.68
C ASP A 87 20.86 10.40 -5.71
N GLU A 88 21.34 9.92 -6.86
CA GLU A 88 20.48 9.27 -7.85
C GLU A 88 19.75 8.03 -7.30
N LEU A 89 20.44 7.18 -6.53
CA LEU A 89 19.83 6.00 -5.92
C LEU A 89 18.77 6.41 -4.89
N ARG A 90 19.04 7.44 -4.08
CA ARG A 90 18.09 7.97 -3.10
C ARG A 90 16.85 8.55 -3.77
N GLU A 91 17.00 9.29 -4.86
CA GLU A 91 15.87 9.80 -5.64
C GLU A 91 14.99 8.66 -6.17
N LYS A 92 15.60 7.59 -6.71
CA LYS A 92 14.88 6.40 -7.18
C LYS A 92 14.11 5.71 -6.04
N ILE A 93 14.72 5.59 -4.85
CA ILE A 93 14.07 5.02 -3.67
C ILE A 93 12.86 5.86 -3.26
N GLU A 94 12.99 7.19 -3.22
CA GLU A 94 11.88 8.08 -2.85
C GLU A 94 10.73 8.01 -3.86
N ALA A 95 11.04 7.95 -5.17
CA ALA A 95 10.03 7.75 -6.21
C ALA A 95 9.28 6.41 -6.04
N LEU A 96 9.97 5.33 -5.67
CA LEU A 96 9.34 4.02 -5.41
C LEU A 96 8.50 4.02 -4.12
N ARG A 97 8.94 4.74 -3.08
CA ARG A 97 8.17 4.92 -1.84
C ARG A 97 6.89 5.72 -2.08
N ALA A 98 6.93 6.74 -2.94
CA ALA A 98 5.75 7.46 -3.37
C ALA A 98 4.73 6.53 -4.06
N GLN A 99 5.20 5.69 -5.00
CA GLN A 99 4.33 4.69 -5.66
C GLN A 99 3.67 3.71 -4.69
N LEU A 100 4.39 3.25 -3.65
CA LEU A 100 3.80 2.41 -2.60
C LEU A 100 2.70 3.13 -1.82
N THR A 101 2.84 4.44 -1.62
CA THR A 101 1.85 5.26 -0.93
C THR A 101 0.57 5.36 -1.76
N ASP A 102 0.70 5.52 -3.08
CA ASP A 102 -0.43 5.56 -4.01
C ASP A 102 -1.20 4.22 -4.04
N ILE A 103 -0.48 3.10 -4.05
CA ILE A 103 -1.11 1.76 -3.99
C ILE A 103 -1.88 1.59 -2.66
N LYS A 104 -1.33 2.08 -1.54
CA LYS A 104 -1.97 1.99 -0.20
C LYS A 104 -3.10 2.99 0.01
N ALA A 105 -3.17 4.07 -0.76
CA ALA A 105 -4.21 5.08 -0.68
C ALA A 105 -5.53 4.64 -1.33
N ALA A 106 -5.54 3.52 -2.05
CA ALA A 106 -6.73 2.94 -2.64
C ALA A 106 -7.36 1.86 -1.74
N VAL A 107 -8.69 1.89 -1.58
CA VAL A 107 -9.48 0.84 -0.94
C VAL A 107 -10.51 0.29 -1.92
N THR A 108 -10.70 -1.02 -1.96
CA THR A 108 -11.74 -1.62 -2.79
C THR A 108 -13.05 -1.71 -2.01
N CYS A 109 -14.13 -1.16 -2.55
CA CYS A 109 -15.45 -1.19 -1.94
C CYS A 109 -15.94 -2.65 -1.78
N PRO A 110 -16.26 -3.11 -0.56
CA PRO A 110 -16.65 -4.50 -0.32
C PRO A 110 -18.02 -4.86 -0.93
N ALA A 111 -18.88 -3.86 -1.19
CA ALA A 111 -20.22 -4.09 -1.72
C ALA A 111 -20.28 -4.15 -3.26
N CYS A 112 -19.39 -3.43 -3.96
CA CYS A 112 -19.47 -3.33 -5.43
C CYS A 112 -18.14 -3.51 -6.17
N GLY A 113 -17.01 -3.65 -5.47
CA GLY A 113 -15.69 -3.87 -6.07
C GLY A 113 -15.07 -2.61 -6.70
N ARG A 114 -15.70 -1.44 -6.58
CA ARG A 114 -15.14 -0.18 -7.08
C ARG A 114 -13.94 0.25 -6.24
N LEU A 115 -12.90 0.79 -6.89
CA LEU A 115 -11.79 1.44 -6.21
C LEU A 115 -12.24 2.81 -5.66
N CYS A 116 -11.96 3.04 -4.39
CA CYS A 116 -12.27 4.26 -3.68
C CYS A 116 -11.00 4.80 -3.02
N SER A 117 -10.97 6.08 -2.69
CA SER A 117 -9.91 6.62 -1.84
C SER A 117 -10.05 6.04 -0.44
N ARG A 118 -8.94 5.83 0.25
CA ARG A 118 -8.93 5.44 1.67
C ARG A 118 -9.50 6.54 2.58
N GLU A 119 -9.61 7.76 2.08
CA GLU A 119 -10.27 8.88 2.75
C GLU A 119 -11.80 8.81 2.61
N ASP A 120 -12.30 8.13 1.58
CA ASP A 120 -13.74 8.02 1.33
C ASP A 120 -14.44 7.27 2.46
N THR A 121 -15.52 7.84 2.98
CA THR A 121 -16.38 7.18 3.97
C THR A 121 -17.41 6.27 3.31
N PHE A 122 -17.84 6.63 2.10
CA PHE A 122 -18.84 5.92 1.30
C PHE A 122 -18.37 5.75 -0.15
N CYS A 123 -18.72 4.64 -0.77
CA CYS A 123 -18.40 4.39 -2.17
C CYS A 123 -19.19 5.30 -3.11
N ALA A 124 -18.50 6.12 -3.90
CA ALA A 124 -19.13 6.98 -4.91
C ALA A 124 -19.93 6.23 -6.00
N GLY A 125 -19.70 4.91 -6.16
CA GLY A 125 -20.40 4.08 -7.15
C GLY A 125 -21.68 3.42 -6.64
N CYS A 126 -21.76 3.05 -5.36
CA CYS A 126 -22.89 2.29 -4.82
C CYS A 126 -23.42 2.79 -3.46
N GLY A 127 -22.80 3.80 -2.86
CA GLY A 127 -23.19 4.37 -1.57
C GLY A 127 -22.83 3.52 -0.34
N ALA A 128 -22.26 2.34 -0.51
CA ALA A 128 -21.89 1.48 0.63
C ALA A 128 -20.76 2.10 1.46
N ALA A 129 -20.85 1.98 2.78
CA ALA A 129 -19.79 2.41 3.70
C ALA A 129 -18.48 1.64 3.44
N LEU A 130 -17.36 2.35 3.45
CA LEU A 130 -16.02 1.78 3.19
C LEU A 130 -15.24 1.50 4.47
N LYS A 131 -15.55 2.21 5.56
CA LYS A 131 -15.00 2.00 6.90
C LYS A 131 -16.12 1.48 7.81
N PRO A 132 -15.91 0.39 8.59
CA PRO A 132 -16.75 0.12 9.75
C PRO A 132 -16.67 1.34 10.68
N GLN A 133 -17.81 1.85 11.16
CA GLN A 133 -17.80 2.95 12.11
C GLN A 133 -17.19 2.44 13.42
N GLU A 134 -16.05 2.98 13.83
CA GLU A 134 -15.61 2.90 15.22
C GLU A 134 -16.62 3.73 16.03
N GLU A 135 -17.43 3.05 16.83
CA GLU A 135 -18.14 3.71 17.93
C GLU A 135 -17.08 4.29 18.88
N PRO A 136 -17.24 5.55 19.34
CA PRO A 136 -16.26 6.16 20.24
C PRO A 136 -16.28 5.42 21.58
N ASP A 137 -15.23 4.66 21.85
CA ASP A 137 -14.92 4.12 23.17
C ASP A 137 -14.80 5.29 24.15
N THR A 138 -15.78 5.41 25.04
CA THR A 138 -15.69 6.29 26.20
C THR A 138 -14.49 5.88 27.06
N PRO A 139 -13.55 6.78 27.38
CA PRO A 139 -12.45 6.45 28.26
C PRO A 139 -12.99 6.24 29.69
N ALA A 140 -12.96 4.99 30.17
CA ALA A 140 -13.09 4.69 31.58
C ALA A 140 -11.81 5.17 32.30
N GLU A 141 -11.97 6.11 33.22
CA GLU A 141 -10.89 6.69 34.02
C GLU A 141 -10.10 5.59 34.77
N PRO A 142 -8.76 5.66 34.82
CA PRO A 142 -7.97 4.76 35.62
C PRO A 142 -8.06 5.15 37.10
N THR A 143 -8.58 4.24 37.93
CA THR A 143 -8.52 4.31 39.40
C THR A 143 -7.07 4.38 39.86
N VAL A 144 -6.68 5.49 40.49
CA VAL A 144 -5.38 5.68 41.13
C VAL A 144 -5.29 4.74 42.33
N LEU A 145 -4.50 3.66 42.21
CA LEU A 145 -4.06 2.89 43.37
C LEU A 145 -2.82 3.60 43.95
N HIS A 146 -3.05 4.44 44.95
CA HIS A 146 -1.99 4.96 45.82
C HIS A 146 -1.38 3.76 46.57
N LEU A 147 -0.21 3.32 46.13
CA LEU A 147 0.64 2.42 46.91
C LEU A 147 1.47 3.26 47.88
N LEU A 148 1.37 2.86 49.14
CA LEU A 148 2.02 3.40 50.32
C LEU A 148 3.51 3.05 50.28
N ASP A 149 4.37 4.05 50.42
CA ASP A 149 5.74 3.87 50.91
C ASP A 149 5.82 4.48 52.31
N GLU A 150 5.97 3.61 53.31
CA GLU A 150 6.63 3.92 54.60
C GLU A 150 8.12 3.59 54.47
#